data_AF-A0A2G9LT30-F1
#
_entry.id   AF-A0A2G9LT30-F1
#
_cell.length_a   1.000
_cell.length_b   1.000
_cell.length_c   1.000
_cell.angle_alpha   90.00
_cell.angle_beta   90.00
_cell.angle_gamma   90.00
#
_symmetry.space_group_name_H-M   'P 1'
#
loop_
_entity.id
_entity.type
_entity.pdbx_description
1 polymer ?
#
loop_
_entity_poly.entity_id
_entity_poly.type
_entity_poly.pdbx_seq_one_letter_code
_entity_poly.pdbx_strand_id
1 'polypeptide(L)'
;MLFSGISCVTALDNRINITITEYVDKNVSYGKDFVYSDNVEYYFITGFINVTNPSNEAVYDIFITFLNTNDLLGNVTYLGGRNGTHYNGTAGEYITLHIPQLRPDDSTLFNYTMNSTSISEPLNMETEYNLGANNYYWRKVLAGENLTIRQNITNELDIVMSITNINITMLTQGIWWNNSVLHNFTFEKLITSGDWANVTNGTNRTWNWVPSGGTLGPLDAVNITYVIQAPNMVPSSQTYLMLIEQLQYEVPYVASNLTLFSVHASSKSNFSFEKRIARPSNNNNDHNVTWEIVPHINTPYDVAYNLTKVSFWVTSDLNPNNLTTDSVNPSRTLNYTYLPYAEVNSTQAWDPANYWYFNYTDGSGGYPPPIVWMRPEYHLINDGRGQITNQSYTYNGTDMYMKYVYVVAGYWLQVEKNVTSVADDQYRIYIDVKNIGNGATPQNLTVTVYDVIPNGFYNSSAMIPVPSANQPIVGAFNGTAYQWDIPPKGELNSSLYARGDLNNYDKWNATYLVNGTGDYRVTDLYIIGLDPRLVDGAFGSPLIAVMSGFQTYSKEIMYFSIVLFLIILNTTNLLISTRINRKIDKHDMDGGMSKLEADVRELKDRITKRRKK
;
A
#
# COMPACT_ATOMS: atom_id res chain seq x y z
N MET A 1 5.81 5.01 52.11
CA MET A 1 7.26 4.82 51.99
C MET A 1 7.51 3.62 51.10
N LEU A 2 7.86 3.88 49.84
CA LEU A 2 8.46 2.93 48.89
C LEU A 2 8.89 3.79 47.70
N PHE A 3 10.05 4.43 47.83
CA PHE A 3 10.74 5.04 46.69
C PHE A 3 11.45 3.89 45.98
N SER A 4 10.88 3.41 44.88
CA SER A 4 11.62 2.63 43.89
C SER A 4 12.59 3.59 43.20
N GLY A 5 13.87 3.53 43.59
CA GLY A 5 14.94 4.23 42.90
C GLY A 5 15.03 3.71 41.47
N ILE A 6 14.48 4.45 40.53
CA ILE A 6 14.87 4.35 39.13
C ILE A 6 16.27 4.95 39.09
N SER A 7 17.28 4.09 38.95
CA SER A 7 18.64 4.52 38.63
C SER A 7 18.57 5.23 37.27
N CYS A 8 18.66 6.55 37.29
CA CYS A 8 18.87 7.35 36.11
C CYS A 8 20.26 6.98 35.56
N VAL A 9 20.32 6.13 34.53
CA VAL A 9 21.54 5.94 33.76
C VAL A 9 21.82 7.27 33.08
N THR A 10 22.91 7.93 33.44
CA THR A 10 23.32 9.17 32.79
C THR A 10 23.66 8.87 31.33
N ALA A 11 23.00 9.55 30.40
CA ALA A 11 23.34 9.47 28.99
C ALA A 11 24.78 9.97 28.80
N LEU A 12 25.62 9.14 28.20
CA LEU A 12 27.00 9.46 27.84
C LEU A 12 27.02 10.23 26.51
N ASP A 13 28.15 10.86 26.19
CA ASP A 13 28.33 11.57 24.92
C ASP A 13 28.06 10.65 23.71
N ASN A 14 27.25 11.16 22.78
CA ASN A 14 27.01 10.52 21.50
C ASN A 14 28.32 10.42 20.70
N ARG A 15 28.69 9.21 20.26
CA ARG A 15 29.90 8.91 19.50
C ARG A 15 29.63 8.52 18.05
N ILE A 16 28.48 7.92 17.78
CA ILE A 16 28.11 7.48 16.43
C ILE A 16 26.63 7.79 16.18
N ASN A 17 26.38 8.44 15.05
CA ASN A 17 25.06 8.58 14.45
C ASN A 17 25.01 7.84 13.12
N ILE A 18 23.93 7.09 12.90
CA ILE A 18 23.65 6.37 11.67
C ILE A 18 22.33 6.89 11.13
N THR A 19 22.35 7.42 9.90
CA THR A 19 21.16 7.89 9.22
C THR A 19 20.99 7.08 7.95
N ILE A 20 19.79 6.52 7.75
CA ILE A 20 19.40 5.92 6.48
C ILE A 20 18.38 6.83 5.82
N THR A 21 18.65 7.21 4.58
CA THR A 21 17.72 7.96 3.74
C THR A 21 17.45 7.19 2.47
N GLU A 22 16.18 6.93 2.18
CA GLU A 22 15.76 6.20 1.00
C GLU A 22 14.95 7.08 0.07
N TYR A 23 15.21 6.92 -1.22
CA TYR A 23 14.44 7.53 -2.30
C TYR A 23 13.77 6.42 -3.10
N VAL A 24 12.48 6.54 -3.33
CA VAL A 24 11.74 5.63 -4.21
C VAL A 24 11.43 6.33 -5.51
N ASP A 25 11.65 5.58 -6.57
CA ASP A 25 11.14 5.89 -7.89
C ASP A 25 10.22 4.75 -8.34
N LYS A 26 8.93 5.08 -8.46
CA LYS A 26 7.89 4.17 -8.93
C LYS A 26 7.20 4.75 -10.16
N ASN A 27 6.91 3.90 -11.14
CA ASN A 27 6.07 4.27 -12.27
C ASN A 27 4.91 3.28 -12.43
N VAL A 28 3.70 3.81 -12.32
CA VAL A 28 2.46 3.05 -12.37
C VAL A 28 1.63 3.52 -13.54
N SER A 29 1.19 2.59 -14.37
CA SER A 29 0.25 2.87 -15.46
C SER A 29 -1.13 2.27 -15.15
N TYR A 30 -2.18 3.05 -15.39
CA TYR A 30 -3.56 2.64 -15.17
C TYR A 30 -4.41 2.83 -16.43
N GLY A 31 -5.11 1.78 -16.86
CA GLY A 31 -5.97 1.82 -18.05
C GLY A 31 -5.28 1.75 -19.39
N LYS A 32 -3.96 1.56 -19.37
CA LYS A 32 -3.20 1.14 -20.53
C LYS A 32 -3.76 -0.21 -21.01
N ASP A 33 -3.99 -0.33 -22.33
CA ASP A 33 -4.46 -1.57 -22.97
C ASP A 33 -5.77 -2.17 -22.41
N PHE A 34 -6.64 -1.35 -21.81
CA PHE A 34 -7.89 -1.78 -21.16
C PHE A 34 -7.74 -2.73 -19.97
N VAL A 35 -6.55 -2.78 -19.35
CA VAL A 35 -6.32 -3.60 -18.16
C VAL A 35 -6.93 -2.91 -16.93
N TYR A 36 -7.72 -3.66 -16.14
CA TYR A 36 -8.42 -3.14 -14.96
C TYR A 36 -7.55 -3.04 -13.70
N SER A 37 -6.30 -3.50 -13.76
CA SER A 37 -5.32 -3.39 -12.69
C SER A 37 -4.28 -2.31 -13.00
N ASP A 38 -3.70 -1.75 -11.95
CA ASP A 38 -2.45 -1.01 -12.05
C ASP A 38 -1.34 -1.93 -12.57
N ASN A 39 -0.51 -1.37 -13.44
CA ASN A 39 0.68 -2.04 -13.95
C ASN A 39 1.90 -1.21 -13.57
N VAL A 40 2.69 -1.74 -12.64
CA VAL A 40 3.94 -1.14 -12.17
C VAL A 40 5.03 -1.44 -13.20
N GLU A 41 5.44 -0.42 -13.97
CA GLU A 41 6.45 -0.56 -15.02
C GLU A 41 7.87 -0.72 -14.43
N TYR A 42 8.16 0.00 -13.34
CA TYR A 42 9.36 -0.18 -12.53
C TYR A 42 9.13 0.35 -11.11
N TYR A 43 9.86 -0.24 -10.16
CA TYR A 43 9.87 0.17 -8.76
C TYR A 43 11.21 -0.18 -8.11
N PHE A 44 12.01 0.84 -7.79
CA PHE A 44 13.29 0.68 -7.11
C PHE A 44 13.46 1.68 -5.98
N ILE A 45 14.22 1.28 -4.96
CA ILE A 45 14.63 2.13 -3.84
C ILE A 45 16.13 2.38 -3.98
N THR A 46 16.53 3.64 -3.91
CA THR A 46 17.92 4.05 -3.72
C THR A 46 18.11 4.53 -2.29
N GLY A 47 18.87 3.78 -1.50
CA GLY A 47 19.16 4.11 -0.12
C GLY A 47 20.56 4.67 0.09
N PHE A 48 20.70 5.50 1.12
CA PHE A 48 21.95 6.12 1.54
C PHE A 48 22.15 5.89 3.03
N ILE A 49 23.32 5.38 3.40
CA ILE A 49 23.71 5.13 4.80
C ILE A 49 24.81 6.13 5.14
N ASN A 50 24.48 7.10 5.97
CA ASN A 50 25.42 8.10 6.45
C ASN A 50 25.80 7.81 7.90
N VAL A 51 27.10 7.65 8.15
CA VAL A 51 27.64 7.39 9.49
C VAL A 51 28.48 8.60 9.90
N THR A 52 28.14 9.23 11.02
CA THR A 52 28.80 10.45 11.48
C THR A 52 29.32 10.28 12.91
N ASN A 53 30.42 10.96 13.22
CA ASN A 53 30.96 11.05 14.57
C ASN A 53 30.70 12.46 15.13
N PRO A 54 29.62 12.65 15.92
CA PRO A 54 29.29 13.95 16.52
C PRO A 54 30.16 14.29 17.75
N SER A 55 31.09 13.41 18.14
CA SER A 55 31.90 13.59 19.33
C SER A 55 33.20 14.33 19.07
N ASN A 56 33.80 14.83 20.14
CA ASN A 56 35.08 15.50 20.16
C ASN A 56 36.32 14.57 20.05
N GLU A 57 36.11 13.26 19.94
CA GLU A 57 37.19 12.27 19.86
C GLU A 57 37.02 11.35 18.64
N ALA A 58 38.12 10.77 18.17
CA ALA A 58 38.04 9.82 17.07
C ALA A 58 37.46 8.47 17.51
N VAL A 59 36.64 7.89 16.64
CA VAL A 59 36.11 6.54 16.75
C VAL A 59 36.77 5.68 15.68
N TYR A 60 37.07 4.43 16.03
CA TYR A 60 37.88 3.49 15.25
C TYR A 60 37.12 2.17 15.04
N ASP A 61 37.52 1.44 14.00
CA ASP A 61 37.08 0.07 13.74
C ASP A 61 35.55 -0.07 13.85
N ILE A 62 34.82 0.77 13.10
CA ILE A 62 33.36 0.83 13.16
C ILE A 62 32.80 -0.21 12.18
N PHE A 63 32.15 -1.23 12.73
CA PHE A 63 31.42 -2.26 12.00
C PHE A 63 29.92 -2.06 12.19
N ILE A 64 29.18 -1.98 11.09
CA ILE A 64 27.73 -1.80 11.10
C ILE A 64 27.13 -2.92 10.26
N THR A 65 26.34 -3.79 10.89
CA THR A 65 25.75 -4.95 10.23
C THR A 65 24.27 -4.75 9.99
N PHE A 66 23.81 -5.01 8.77
CA PHE A 66 22.41 -4.96 8.37
C PHE A 66 21.89 -6.33 7.94
N LEU A 67 20.61 -6.57 8.20
CA LEU A 67 19.82 -7.73 7.76
C LEU A 67 18.80 -7.32 6.70
N ASN A 68 18.09 -8.32 6.15
CA ASN A 68 17.07 -8.16 5.10
C ASN A 68 17.65 -7.61 3.79
N THR A 69 18.81 -8.12 3.39
CA THR A 69 19.57 -7.63 2.24
C THR A 69 19.31 -8.45 0.97
N ASN A 70 18.36 -9.38 1.00
CA ASN A 70 18.05 -10.29 -0.11
C ASN A 70 17.63 -9.58 -1.40
N ASP A 71 17.01 -8.41 -1.28
CA ASP A 71 16.50 -7.66 -2.43
C ASP A 71 17.50 -6.62 -2.97
N LEU A 72 18.76 -6.63 -2.50
CA LEU A 72 19.80 -5.72 -3.01
C LEU A 72 20.09 -5.95 -4.50
N LEU A 73 20.03 -4.86 -5.27
CA LEU A 73 20.44 -4.79 -6.66
C LEU A 73 21.93 -4.40 -6.71
N GLY A 74 22.79 -5.41 -6.68
CA GLY A 74 24.24 -5.24 -6.76
C GLY A 74 24.90 -4.95 -5.42
N ASN A 75 26.07 -4.30 -5.46
CA ASN A 75 26.87 -4.04 -4.27
C ASN A 75 26.49 -2.71 -3.63
N VAL A 76 26.46 -2.66 -2.29
CA VAL A 76 26.57 -1.40 -1.56
C VAL A 76 27.82 -0.66 -2.04
N THR A 77 27.77 0.64 -2.31
CA THR A 77 28.97 1.37 -2.76
C THR A 77 29.35 2.50 -1.80
N TYR A 78 30.64 2.69 -1.59
CA TYR A 78 31.17 3.84 -0.88
C TYR A 78 31.10 5.06 -1.78
N LEU A 79 30.51 6.16 -1.29
CA LEU A 79 30.31 7.38 -2.07
C LEU A 79 31.24 8.52 -1.67
N GLY A 80 31.61 8.63 -0.39
CA GLY A 80 32.45 9.73 0.06
C GLY A 80 32.62 9.85 1.57
N GLY A 81 33.42 10.84 1.97
CA GLY A 81 33.81 11.08 3.36
C GLY A 81 35.11 10.37 3.73
N ARG A 82 35.17 9.81 4.94
CA ARG A 82 36.27 8.93 5.38
C ARG A 82 36.15 7.57 4.70
N ASN A 83 37.30 6.98 4.38
CA ASN A 83 37.37 5.66 3.76
C ASN A 83 36.48 4.65 4.48
N GLY A 84 35.60 4.02 3.73
CA GLY A 84 34.76 2.91 4.18
C GLY A 84 34.85 1.75 3.19
N THR A 85 34.68 0.54 3.71
CA THR A 85 34.58 -0.69 2.93
C THR A 85 33.32 -1.45 3.33
N HIS A 86 32.93 -2.44 2.54
CA HIS A 86 31.87 -3.38 2.89
C HIS A 86 32.38 -4.82 2.83
N TYR A 87 31.75 -5.68 3.61
CA TYR A 87 31.86 -7.13 3.54
C TYR A 87 30.49 -7.70 3.18
N ASN A 88 30.48 -8.72 2.33
CA ASN A 88 29.26 -9.35 1.82
C ASN A 88 28.28 -8.34 1.20
N GLY A 89 28.77 -7.29 0.54
CA GLY A 89 27.96 -6.16 0.08
C GLY A 89 26.91 -6.46 -1.01
N THR A 90 26.75 -7.72 -1.41
CA THR A 90 25.73 -8.21 -2.36
C THR A 90 24.48 -8.71 -1.62
N ALA A 91 23.42 -9.04 -2.37
CA ALA A 91 22.28 -9.77 -1.83
C ALA A 91 22.68 -11.03 -1.06
N GLY A 92 22.07 -11.25 0.11
CA GLY A 92 22.41 -12.35 1.01
C GLY A 92 21.76 -12.21 2.40
N GLU A 93 22.34 -12.88 3.40
CA GLU A 93 21.82 -12.87 4.77
C GLU A 93 22.14 -11.58 5.54
N TYR A 94 23.34 -11.04 5.36
CA TYR A 94 23.79 -9.82 6.01
C TYR A 94 24.82 -9.06 5.19
N ILE A 95 24.85 -7.74 5.34
CA ILE A 95 25.95 -6.87 4.90
C ILE A 95 26.64 -6.28 6.13
N THR A 96 27.96 -6.08 6.06
CA THR A 96 28.69 -5.36 7.11
C THR A 96 29.49 -4.21 6.51
N LEU A 97 29.21 -2.99 6.92
CA LEU A 97 30.01 -1.82 6.60
C LEU A 97 31.16 -1.72 7.60
N HIS A 98 32.34 -1.36 7.12
CA HIS A 98 33.52 -1.14 7.96
C HIS A 98 34.15 0.22 7.66
N ILE A 99 34.27 1.04 8.69
CA ILE A 99 34.91 2.36 8.66
C ILE A 99 36.08 2.32 9.64
N PRO A 100 37.35 2.38 9.17
CA PRO A 100 38.51 2.25 10.04
C PRO A 100 38.64 3.39 11.06
N GLN A 101 38.26 4.61 10.68
CA GLN A 101 38.34 5.78 11.55
C GLN A 101 37.37 6.89 11.12
N LEU A 102 36.63 7.44 12.08
CA LEU A 102 35.95 8.73 11.98
C LEU A 102 36.55 9.70 13.01
N ARG A 103 37.11 10.83 12.57
CA ARG A 103 37.53 11.90 13.51
C ARG A 103 36.31 12.75 13.90
N PRO A 104 36.47 13.71 14.84
CA PRO A 104 35.38 14.62 15.18
C PRO A 104 34.80 15.28 13.93
N ASP A 105 33.47 15.27 13.83
CA ASP A 105 32.67 15.84 12.75
C ASP A 105 32.86 15.18 11.36
N ASP A 106 33.65 14.11 11.27
CA ASP A 106 33.78 13.35 10.02
C ASP A 106 32.54 12.47 9.78
N SER A 107 32.31 12.18 8.50
CA SER A 107 31.28 11.25 8.06
C SER A 107 31.82 10.25 7.03
N THR A 108 31.08 9.15 6.86
CA THR A 108 31.23 8.22 5.73
C THR A 108 29.84 7.95 5.15
N LEU A 109 29.74 8.05 3.82
CA LEU A 109 28.51 7.83 3.08
C LEU A 109 28.62 6.59 2.20
N PHE A 110 27.60 5.72 2.30
CA PHE A 110 27.39 4.59 1.40
C PHE A 110 26.04 4.73 0.69
N ASN A 111 25.87 4.08 -0.45
CA ASN A 111 24.56 3.86 -1.05
C ASN A 111 24.30 2.40 -1.35
N TYR A 112 23.03 2.09 -1.59
CA TYR A 112 22.56 0.79 -2.03
C TYR A 112 21.31 0.97 -2.88
N THR A 113 20.97 -0.05 -3.67
CA THR A 113 19.74 -0.08 -4.46
C THR A 113 19.01 -1.37 -4.17
N MET A 114 17.68 -1.33 -4.05
CA MET A 114 16.84 -2.49 -3.77
C MET A 114 15.80 -2.70 -4.86
N ASN A 115 15.54 -3.95 -5.20
CA ASN A 115 14.39 -4.33 -6.00
C ASN A 115 13.15 -4.29 -5.11
N SER A 116 12.15 -3.49 -5.49
CA SER A 116 11.05 -3.15 -4.59
C SER A 116 9.73 -3.82 -4.96
N THR A 117 9.73 -4.81 -5.86
CA THR A 117 8.50 -5.48 -6.32
C THR A 117 7.75 -6.25 -5.22
N SER A 118 8.38 -6.51 -4.08
CA SER A 118 7.82 -7.18 -2.89
C SER A 118 7.49 -6.24 -1.73
N ILE A 119 7.80 -4.94 -1.86
CA ILE A 119 7.67 -3.96 -0.79
C ILE A 119 6.32 -3.27 -0.90
N SER A 120 5.56 -3.24 0.20
CA SER A 120 4.29 -2.50 0.25
C SER A 120 4.57 -1.01 0.21
N GLU A 121 3.82 -0.29 -0.63
CA GLU A 121 3.85 1.16 -0.64
C GLU A 121 3.15 1.73 0.60
N PRO A 122 3.62 2.87 1.13
CA PRO A 122 2.94 3.52 2.25
C PRO A 122 1.71 4.33 1.82
N LEU A 123 1.69 4.81 0.58
CA LEU A 123 0.54 5.51 0.00
C LEU A 123 -0.01 4.71 -1.16
N ASN A 124 -1.28 4.36 -1.10
CA ASN A 124 -2.01 3.79 -2.23
C ASN A 124 -2.86 4.89 -2.89
N MET A 125 -2.78 4.97 -4.21
CA MET A 125 -3.53 5.93 -5.01
C MET A 125 -4.46 5.18 -5.97
N GLU A 126 -5.76 5.30 -5.72
CA GLU A 126 -6.78 4.65 -6.54
C GLU A 126 -7.51 5.66 -7.43
N THR A 127 -7.88 5.21 -8.63
CA THR A 127 -8.59 6.03 -9.61
C THR A 127 -9.85 5.35 -10.10
N GLU A 128 -10.99 5.99 -9.87
CA GLU A 128 -12.28 5.57 -10.40
C GLU A 128 -12.69 6.49 -11.55
N TYR A 129 -13.18 5.90 -12.64
CA TYR A 129 -13.71 6.66 -13.78
C TYR A 129 -15.23 6.58 -13.88
N ASN A 130 -15.83 7.69 -14.31
CA ASN A 130 -17.20 7.87 -14.79
C ASN A 130 -18.30 7.30 -13.86
N LEU A 131 -18.55 8.00 -12.75
CA LEU A 131 -19.47 7.66 -11.64
C LEU A 131 -20.99 7.67 -12.00
N GLY A 132 -21.37 7.37 -13.24
CA GLY A 132 -22.76 7.38 -13.73
C GLY A 132 -23.51 6.05 -13.52
N ALA A 133 -24.85 6.09 -13.52
CA ALA A 133 -25.71 4.96 -13.14
C ALA A 133 -25.75 3.76 -14.13
N ASN A 134 -25.17 3.88 -15.33
CA ASN A 134 -25.19 2.82 -16.35
C ASN A 134 -23.79 2.19 -16.49
N ASN A 135 -23.49 1.30 -15.55
CA ASN A 135 -22.20 0.68 -15.24
C ASN A 135 -21.70 -0.37 -16.24
N TYR A 136 -21.34 -0.03 -17.48
CA TYR A 136 -20.54 -0.97 -18.31
C TYR A 136 -19.54 -0.19 -19.19
N TYR A 137 -18.25 -0.28 -18.83
CA TYR A 137 -17.06 0.31 -19.50
C TYR A 137 -16.74 1.78 -19.21
N TRP A 138 -16.00 2.00 -18.11
CA TRP A 138 -15.76 3.31 -17.48
C TRP A 138 -14.56 4.09 -18.02
N ARG A 139 -13.79 3.57 -18.99
CA ARG A 139 -12.57 4.23 -19.54
C ARG A 139 -12.66 4.56 -21.03
N LYS A 140 -13.86 4.55 -21.60
CA LYS A 140 -14.13 4.98 -22.98
C LYS A 140 -14.82 6.33 -22.94
N VAL A 141 -14.30 7.30 -23.68
CA VAL A 141 -14.88 8.64 -23.80
C VAL A 141 -14.88 9.04 -25.28
N LEU A 142 -15.89 9.79 -25.70
CA LEU A 142 -15.88 10.37 -27.04
C LEU A 142 -14.95 11.58 -27.05
N ALA A 143 -14.31 11.87 -28.17
CA ALA A 143 -13.56 13.12 -28.30
C ALA A 143 -14.49 14.34 -28.07
N GLY A 144 -14.05 15.28 -27.23
CA GLY A 144 -14.80 16.46 -26.80
C GLY A 144 -15.68 16.26 -25.54
N GLU A 145 -15.92 15.01 -25.11
CA GLU A 145 -16.76 14.73 -23.95
C GLU A 145 -16.01 14.83 -22.62
N ASN A 146 -16.79 15.00 -21.56
CA ASN A 146 -16.30 15.11 -20.19
C ASN A 146 -16.20 13.74 -19.54
N LEU A 147 -15.10 13.53 -18.83
CA LEU A 147 -14.81 12.36 -18.00
C LEU A 147 -14.75 12.78 -16.54
N THR A 148 -15.65 12.26 -15.72
CA THR A 148 -15.59 12.45 -14.26
C THR A 148 -14.66 11.40 -13.66
N ILE A 149 -13.74 11.83 -12.81
CA ILE A 149 -12.72 11.00 -12.17
C ILE A 149 -12.80 11.24 -10.67
N ARG A 150 -12.82 10.17 -9.89
CA ARG A 150 -12.57 10.23 -8.44
C ARG A 150 -11.21 9.64 -8.15
N GLN A 151 -10.40 10.43 -7.45
CA GLN A 151 -9.12 10.02 -6.91
C GLN A 151 -9.30 9.70 -5.44
N ASN A 152 -8.78 8.57 -4.98
CA ASN A 152 -8.60 8.32 -3.57
C ASN A 152 -7.12 8.17 -3.27
N ILE A 153 -6.66 8.70 -2.14
CA ILE A 153 -5.35 8.42 -1.59
C ILE A 153 -5.51 7.94 -0.15
N THR A 154 -4.85 6.83 0.15
CA THR A 154 -4.93 6.14 1.44
C THR A 154 -3.53 5.97 2.00
N ASN A 155 -3.36 6.27 3.28
CA ASN A 155 -2.20 5.82 4.04
C ASN A 155 -2.38 4.32 4.38
N GLU A 156 -1.64 3.45 3.71
CA GLU A 156 -1.70 1.98 3.89
C GLU A 156 -0.79 1.49 5.03
N LEU A 157 -0.19 2.41 5.79
CA LEU A 157 0.63 2.02 6.93
C LEU A 157 -0.23 1.56 8.09
N ASP A 158 -0.16 0.26 8.37
CA ASP A 158 -0.73 -0.38 9.57
C ASP A 158 -0.05 0.05 10.88
N ILE A 159 1.06 0.76 10.77
CA ILE A 159 1.84 1.32 11.89
C ILE A 159 1.37 2.75 12.17
N VAL A 160 1.36 3.17 13.46
CA VAL A 160 0.87 4.48 13.92
C VAL A 160 1.83 5.61 13.51
N MET A 161 2.04 5.80 12.21
CA MET A 161 2.86 6.84 11.61
C MET A 161 2.07 7.62 10.56
N SER A 162 2.18 8.93 10.65
CA SER A 162 1.65 9.83 9.63
C SER A 162 2.62 9.93 8.46
N ILE A 163 2.07 10.08 7.27
CA ILE A 163 2.83 10.42 6.07
C ILE A 163 2.71 11.93 5.88
N THR A 164 3.83 12.59 5.62
CA THR A 164 3.92 14.05 5.58
C THR A 164 4.46 14.53 4.24
N ASN A 165 4.42 15.86 4.03
CA ASN A 165 4.87 16.51 2.80
C ASN A 165 4.19 15.94 1.55
N ILE A 166 2.95 15.47 1.69
CA ILE A 166 2.20 14.85 0.59
C ILE A 166 1.79 15.93 -0.39
N ASN A 167 2.25 15.81 -1.63
CA ASN A 167 1.95 16.74 -2.70
C ASN A 167 1.78 16.02 -4.03
N ILE A 168 0.67 16.26 -4.71
CA ILE A 168 0.34 15.62 -5.99
C ILE A 168 0.22 16.71 -7.05
N THR A 169 1.20 16.75 -7.95
CA THR A 169 1.14 17.60 -9.14
C THR A 169 0.47 16.83 -10.27
N MET A 170 -0.62 17.37 -10.80
CA MET A 170 -1.43 16.72 -11.83
C MET A 170 -1.29 17.49 -13.15
N LEU A 171 -0.84 16.83 -14.22
CA LEU A 171 -0.61 17.44 -15.53
C LEU A 171 -1.34 16.69 -16.64
N THR A 172 -2.31 17.35 -17.27
CA THR A 172 -2.99 16.80 -18.44
C THR A 172 -2.08 16.78 -19.66
N GLN A 173 -2.20 15.70 -20.42
CA GLN A 173 -1.40 15.47 -21.61
C GLN A 173 -2.12 15.99 -22.87
N GLY A 174 -1.41 15.98 -23.98
CA GLY A 174 -1.96 16.36 -25.28
C GLY A 174 -1.68 15.31 -26.34
N ILE A 175 -2.52 15.31 -27.36
CA ILE A 175 -2.48 14.40 -28.48
C ILE A 175 -2.07 15.20 -29.72
N TRP A 176 -1.00 14.75 -30.37
CA TRP A 176 -0.59 15.31 -31.64
C TRP A 176 -1.50 14.86 -32.76
N TRP A 177 -2.06 15.82 -33.47
CA TRP A 177 -2.79 15.62 -34.71
C TRP A 177 -1.90 15.98 -35.89
N ASN A 178 -1.72 15.02 -36.81
CA ASN A 178 -0.91 15.17 -38.02
C ASN A 178 0.48 15.78 -37.75
N ASN A 179 1.07 15.47 -36.59
CA ASN A 179 2.36 15.99 -36.10
C ASN A 179 2.50 17.53 -36.11
N SER A 180 1.39 18.28 -36.15
CA SER A 180 1.39 19.73 -36.38
C SER A 180 0.53 20.51 -35.40
N VAL A 181 -0.52 19.90 -34.85
CA VAL A 181 -1.44 20.54 -33.90
C VAL A 181 -1.55 19.68 -32.65
N LEU A 182 -1.38 20.29 -31.47
CA LEU A 182 -1.54 19.62 -30.19
C LEU A 182 -2.93 19.88 -29.62
N HIS A 183 -3.73 18.83 -29.47
CA HIS A 183 -5.02 18.89 -28.80
C HIS A 183 -4.91 18.35 -27.37
N ASN A 184 -5.13 19.21 -26.38
CA ASN A 184 -4.92 18.86 -24.99
C ASN A 184 -6.17 18.27 -24.36
N PHE A 185 -5.98 17.32 -23.45
CA PHE A 185 -6.93 17.11 -22.37
C PHE A 185 -6.88 18.34 -21.45
N THR A 186 -8.02 18.72 -20.89
CA THR A 186 -8.11 19.88 -19.99
C THR A 186 -8.95 19.57 -18.78
N PHE A 187 -8.53 20.05 -17.62
CA PHE A 187 -9.39 20.10 -16.44
C PHE A 187 -10.51 21.10 -16.65
N GLU A 188 -11.74 20.62 -16.55
CA GLU A 188 -12.95 21.42 -16.77
C GLU A 188 -13.53 21.91 -15.43
N LYS A 189 -13.65 21.01 -14.45
CA LYS A 189 -14.32 21.30 -13.19
C LYS A 189 -13.81 20.45 -12.03
N LEU A 190 -13.58 21.10 -10.88
CA LEU A 190 -13.40 20.42 -9.61
C LEU A 190 -14.76 20.31 -8.92
N ILE A 191 -15.14 19.12 -8.47
CA ILE A 191 -16.38 18.92 -7.71
C ILE A 191 -16.09 19.27 -6.25
N THR A 192 -16.93 20.12 -5.67
CA THR A 192 -16.81 20.61 -4.29
C THR A 192 -17.29 19.56 -3.28
N SER A 193 -16.62 18.42 -3.23
CA SER A 193 -16.86 17.30 -2.32
C SER A 193 -15.53 16.63 -1.97
N GLY A 194 -15.45 15.98 -0.81
CA GLY A 194 -14.19 15.40 -0.32
C GLY A 194 -13.17 16.49 0.03
N ASP A 195 -11.93 16.28 -0.39
CA ASP A 195 -10.76 17.11 -0.06
C ASP A 195 -10.51 18.26 -1.07
N TRP A 196 -11.56 18.69 -1.76
CA TRP A 196 -11.50 19.67 -2.85
C TRP A 196 -10.86 21.01 -2.45
N ALA A 197 -10.98 21.42 -1.18
CA ALA A 197 -10.45 22.69 -0.70
C ALA A 197 -8.91 22.73 -0.68
N ASN A 198 -8.27 21.55 -0.71
CA ASN A 198 -6.82 21.39 -0.77
C ASN A 198 -6.28 21.23 -2.21
N VAL A 199 -7.10 21.55 -3.21
CA VAL A 199 -6.70 21.57 -4.63
C VAL A 199 -6.52 23.02 -5.08
N THR A 200 -5.36 23.31 -5.66
CA THR A 200 -5.05 24.60 -6.28
C THR A 200 -5.02 24.47 -7.80
N ASN A 201 -5.85 25.25 -8.47
CA ASN A 201 -5.95 25.26 -9.93
C ASN A 201 -4.89 26.20 -10.50
N GLY A 202 -3.76 25.67 -10.96
CA GLY A 202 -2.72 26.47 -11.61
C GLY A 202 -3.15 26.92 -13.01
N THR A 203 -3.57 25.98 -13.85
CA THR A 203 -4.11 26.21 -15.19
C THR A 203 -5.25 25.22 -15.49
N ASN A 204 -5.86 25.29 -16.67
CA ASN A 204 -6.75 24.23 -17.16
C ASN A 204 -6.01 22.93 -17.57
N ARG A 205 -4.69 22.86 -17.37
CA ARG A 205 -3.86 21.68 -17.63
C ARG A 205 -3.07 21.19 -16.43
N THR A 206 -2.90 22.04 -15.42
CA THR A 206 -2.05 21.75 -14.28
C THR A 206 -2.74 22.12 -12.99
N TRP A 207 -3.04 21.13 -12.18
CA TRP A 207 -3.57 21.30 -10.83
C TRP A 207 -2.59 20.72 -9.81
N ASN A 208 -2.68 21.20 -8.58
CA ASN A 208 -1.89 20.70 -7.47
C ASN A 208 -2.84 20.30 -6.33
N TRP A 209 -2.73 19.08 -5.84
CA TRP A 209 -3.52 18.58 -4.71
C TRP A 209 -2.59 18.29 -3.53
N VAL A 210 -2.95 18.81 -2.36
CA VAL A 210 -2.19 18.64 -1.12
C VAL A 210 -3.07 17.87 -0.11
N PRO A 211 -3.15 16.53 -0.22
CA PRO A 211 -4.10 15.71 0.55
C PRO A 211 -4.15 16.05 2.04
N SER A 212 -5.33 16.42 2.54
CA SER A 212 -5.55 16.80 3.95
C SER A 212 -4.55 17.85 4.50
N GLY A 213 -4.10 18.78 3.65
CA GLY A 213 -3.10 19.79 4.01
C GLY A 213 -1.65 19.28 4.05
N GLY A 214 -1.39 18.10 3.48
CA GLY A 214 -0.06 17.54 3.26
C GLY A 214 0.33 16.50 4.30
N THR A 215 -0.62 16.06 5.12
CA THR A 215 -0.40 15.04 6.14
C THR A 215 -1.60 14.11 6.22
N LEU A 216 -1.36 12.80 6.13
CA LEU A 216 -2.37 11.77 6.37
C LEU A 216 -1.98 10.95 7.60
N GLY A 217 -2.93 10.79 8.53
CA GLY A 217 -2.77 9.90 9.66
C GLY A 217 -2.79 8.43 9.24
N PRO A 218 -2.48 7.52 10.16
CA PRO A 218 -2.49 6.08 9.90
C PRO A 218 -3.87 5.63 9.43
N LEU A 219 -3.94 4.89 8.32
CA LEU A 219 -5.19 4.39 7.72
C LEU A 219 -6.19 5.48 7.29
N ASP A 220 -5.80 6.75 7.32
CA ASP A 220 -6.64 7.83 6.81
C ASP A 220 -6.67 7.78 5.28
N ALA A 221 -7.85 8.09 4.74
CA ALA A 221 -8.08 8.21 3.32
C ALA A 221 -8.81 9.51 2.98
N VAL A 222 -8.40 10.15 1.90
CA VAL A 222 -9.05 11.35 1.37
C VAL A 222 -9.20 11.25 -0.14
N ASN A 223 -10.25 11.87 -0.65
CA ASN A 223 -10.56 11.82 -2.08
C ASN A 223 -10.87 13.19 -2.64
N ILE A 224 -10.61 13.35 -3.94
CA ILE A 224 -11.10 14.46 -4.74
C ILE A 224 -11.87 13.91 -5.93
N THR A 225 -12.81 14.69 -6.45
CA THR A 225 -13.52 14.34 -7.69
C THR A 225 -13.43 15.51 -8.66
N TYR A 226 -13.02 15.24 -9.89
CA TYR A 226 -12.79 16.25 -10.91
C TYR A 226 -13.22 15.77 -12.29
N VAL A 227 -13.36 16.71 -13.21
CA VAL A 227 -13.79 16.48 -14.59
C VAL A 227 -12.67 16.88 -15.53
N ILE A 228 -12.25 15.96 -16.39
CA ILE A 228 -11.35 16.22 -17.51
C ILE A 228 -12.15 16.15 -18.81
N GLN A 229 -11.99 17.15 -19.67
CA GLN A 229 -12.52 17.13 -21.02
C GLN A 229 -11.53 16.46 -21.97
N ALA A 230 -12.01 15.49 -22.75
CA ALA A 230 -11.25 14.91 -23.86
C ALA A 230 -11.13 15.93 -25.00
N PRO A 231 -9.98 16.01 -25.70
CA PRO A 231 -9.86 16.91 -26.84
C PRO A 231 -10.91 16.63 -27.92
N ASN A 232 -11.43 17.70 -28.54
CA ASN A 232 -12.49 17.61 -29.56
C ASN A 232 -12.08 16.82 -30.82
N MET A 233 -10.79 16.68 -31.09
CA MET A 233 -10.24 15.98 -32.26
C MET A 233 -9.07 15.11 -31.84
N VAL A 234 -9.11 13.82 -32.20
CA VAL A 234 -8.02 12.85 -31.99
C VAL A 234 -7.82 11.99 -33.24
N PRO A 235 -6.57 11.70 -33.65
CA PRO A 235 -6.26 11.17 -34.98
C PRO A 235 -6.86 9.79 -35.26
N SER A 236 -7.10 8.99 -34.23
CA SER A 236 -7.73 7.67 -34.34
C SER A 236 -8.39 7.28 -33.02
N SER A 237 -9.28 6.28 -33.07
CA SER A 237 -9.83 5.67 -31.86
C SER A 237 -8.81 4.77 -31.18
N GLN A 238 -8.19 5.22 -30.09
CA GLN A 238 -7.17 4.46 -29.36
C GLN A 238 -7.06 4.90 -27.89
N THR A 239 -6.22 4.20 -27.15
CA THR A 239 -5.85 4.54 -25.77
C THR A 239 -4.83 5.66 -25.78
N TYR A 240 -5.13 6.76 -25.10
CA TYR A 240 -4.24 7.92 -24.98
C TYR A 240 -3.90 8.17 -23.52
N LEU A 241 -2.65 8.58 -23.27
CA LEU A 241 -2.25 9.12 -21.98
C LEU A 241 -2.98 10.44 -21.77
N MET A 242 -3.79 10.52 -20.72
CA MET A 242 -4.62 11.67 -20.41
C MET A 242 -4.03 12.53 -19.31
N LEU A 243 -3.52 11.89 -18.25
CA LEU A 243 -3.06 12.56 -17.05
C LEU A 243 -1.78 11.89 -16.53
N ILE A 244 -0.79 12.71 -16.19
CA ILE A 244 0.38 12.31 -15.40
C ILE A 244 0.22 12.96 -14.03
N GLU A 245 0.34 12.17 -12.98
CA GLU A 245 0.38 12.64 -11.60
C GLU A 245 1.74 12.32 -11.00
N GLN A 246 2.37 13.32 -10.40
CA GLN A 246 3.61 13.17 -9.64
C GLN A 246 3.27 13.32 -8.17
N LEU A 247 3.41 12.23 -7.42
CA LEU A 247 3.20 12.17 -5.99
C LEU A 247 4.55 12.29 -5.28
N GLN A 248 4.64 13.25 -4.36
CA GLN A 248 5.77 13.46 -3.46
C GLN A 248 5.31 13.26 -2.02
N TYR A 249 6.13 12.63 -1.18
CA TYR A 249 5.83 12.41 0.24
C TYR A 249 7.06 12.01 1.03
N GLU A 250 6.96 12.12 2.35
CA GLU A 250 7.98 11.74 3.32
C GLU A 250 7.40 10.86 4.43
N VAL A 251 8.11 9.79 4.78
CA VAL A 251 7.76 8.92 5.91
C VAL A 251 8.98 8.65 6.81
N PRO A 252 8.82 8.65 8.14
CA PRO A 252 9.94 8.42 9.07
C PRO A 252 10.28 6.92 9.28
N TYR A 253 10.43 6.13 8.21
CA TYR A 253 10.92 4.74 8.28
C TYR A 253 11.71 4.32 7.02
N VAL A 254 12.24 3.09 7.02
CA VAL A 254 12.96 2.48 5.88
C VAL A 254 12.00 1.62 5.07
N ALA A 255 11.68 2.04 3.85
CA ALA A 255 10.82 1.30 2.93
C ALA A 255 11.45 -0.05 2.51
N SER A 256 12.78 -0.13 2.36
CA SER A 256 13.46 -1.37 1.97
C SER A 256 13.41 -2.50 3.00
N ASN A 257 12.94 -2.21 4.23
CA ASN A 257 13.04 -3.10 5.38
C ASN A 257 14.50 -3.47 5.75
N LEU A 258 15.51 -2.77 5.20
CA LEU A 258 16.91 -2.91 5.60
C LEU A 258 17.03 -2.59 7.09
N THR A 259 17.37 -3.62 7.88
CA THR A 259 17.30 -3.53 9.33
C THR A 259 18.71 -3.48 9.92
N LEU A 260 19.00 -2.45 10.70
CA LEU A 260 20.25 -2.36 11.45
C LEU A 260 20.24 -3.39 12.58
N PHE A 261 21.16 -4.35 12.51
CA PHE A 261 21.24 -5.47 13.45
C PHE A 261 22.24 -5.23 14.57
N SER A 262 23.45 -4.76 14.24
CA SER A 262 24.48 -4.48 15.24
C SER A 262 25.42 -3.36 14.81
N VAL A 263 25.98 -2.69 15.81
CA VAL A 263 27.03 -1.69 15.66
C VAL A 263 28.13 -2.04 16.65
N HIS A 264 29.33 -2.28 16.14
CA HIS A 264 30.53 -2.45 16.94
C HIS A 264 31.50 -1.36 16.58
N ALA A 265 31.97 -0.63 17.58
CA ALA A 265 32.95 0.42 17.36
C ALA A 265 33.85 0.55 18.58
N SER A 266 35.03 1.08 18.35
CA SER A 266 36.06 1.26 19.38
C SER A 266 36.40 2.74 19.46
N SER A 267 36.79 3.23 20.63
CA SER A 267 37.40 4.55 20.73
C SER A 267 38.59 4.50 21.69
N LYS A 268 39.25 5.63 21.91
CA LYS A 268 40.45 5.68 22.74
C LYS A 268 40.20 5.08 24.13
N SER A 269 41.00 4.07 24.48
CA SER A 269 41.10 3.49 25.82
C SER A 269 42.48 3.75 26.38
N ASN A 270 42.58 3.92 27.69
CA ASN A 270 43.86 3.86 28.37
C ASN A 270 44.12 2.39 28.72
N PHE A 271 45.28 1.92 28.30
CA PHE A 271 45.72 0.56 28.53
C PHE A 271 47.17 0.61 29.01
N SER A 272 47.43 -0.02 30.14
CA SER A 272 48.79 -0.18 30.68
C SER A 272 48.89 -1.51 31.43
N PHE A 273 50.09 -1.96 31.70
CA PHE A 273 50.31 -3.09 32.60
C PHE A 273 51.62 -2.91 33.36
N GLU A 274 51.66 -3.38 34.59
CA GLU A 274 52.89 -3.53 35.35
C GLU A 274 53.52 -4.90 35.07
N LYS A 275 54.84 -4.93 34.97
CA LYS A 275 55.63 -6.16 34.91
C LYS A 275 56.64 -6.15 36.04
N ARG A 276 56.54 -7.11 36.96
CA ARG A 276 57.45 -7.21 38.12
C ARG A 276 57.79 -8.65 38.46
N ILE A 277 58.87 -8.82 39.21
CA ILE A 277 59.26 -10.12 39.76
C ILE A 277 58.50 -10.30 41.08
N ALA A 278 57.58 -11.27 41.10
CA ALA A 278 56.84 -11.62 42.32
C ALA A 278 57.62 -12.60 43.20
N ARG A 279 58.46 -13.45 42.60
CA ARG A 279 59.36 -14.37 43.32
C ARG A 279 60.75 -14.30 42.71
N PRO A 280 61.76 -13.74 43.41
CA PRO A 280 63.12 -13.67 42.93
C PRO A 280 63.77 -15.05 42.94
N SER A 281 64.93 -15.16 42.32
CA SER A 281 65.63 -16.43 42.19
C SER A 281 66.27 -16.84 43.52
N ASN A 282 66.55 -18.14 43.66
CA ASN A 282 67.01 -18.69 44.92
C ASN A 282 68.50 -18.38 45.20
N ASN A 283 69.29 -18.07 44.15
CA ASN A 283 70.70 -17.68 44.23
C ASN A 283 71.18 -17.08 42.88
N ASN A 284 72.42 -16.57 42.83
CA ASN A 284 72.98 -15.92 41.64
C ASN A 284 73.24 -16.84 40.42
N ASN A 285 73.19 -18.16 40.60
CA ASN A 285 73.33 -19.14 39.50
C ASN A 285 71.96 -19.60 38.96
N ASP A 286 70.89 -19.34 39.71
CA ASP A 286 69.52 -19.55 39.30
C ASP A 286 69.00 -18.24 38.72
N HIS A 287 68.82 -18.19 37.40
CA HIS A 287 68.26 -17.01 36.75
C HIS A 287 66.73 -17.07 36.68
N ASN A 288 66.11 -18.13 37.20
CA ASN A 288 64.69 -18.35 37.08
C ASN A 288 63.90 -17.59 38.13
N VAL A 289 62.96 -16.76 37.69
CA VAL A 289 62.09 -15.96 38.54
C VAL A 289 60.64 -16.12 38.13
N THR A 290 59.73 -15.92 39.07
CA THR A 290 58.30 -15.80 38.75
C THR A 290 57.96 -14.36 38.44
N TRP A 291 57.60 -14.11 37.19
CA TRP A 291 57.06 -12.83 36.73
C TRP A 291 55.58 -12.71 37.06
N GLU A 292 55.15 -11.51 37.38
CA GLU A 292 53.76 -11.11 37.59
C GLU A 292 53.41 -9.96 36.65
N ILE A 293 52.28 -10.10 35.96
CA ILE A 293 51.75 -9.10 35.02
C ILE A 293 50.38 -8.64 35.51
N VAL A 294 50.28 -7.33 35.75
CA VAL A 294 49.09 -6.67 36.28
C VAL A 294 48.55 -5.69 35.25
N PRO A 295 47.47 -6.00 34.51
CA PRO A 295 46.87 -5.08 33.55
C PRO A 295 46.01 -4.01 34.24
N HIS A 296 45.97 -2.83 33.65
CA HIS A 296 45.09 -1.73 34.03
C HIS A 296 44.44 -1.15 32.78
N ILE A 297 43.11 -1.24 32.72
CA ILE A 297 42.32 -0.76 31.58
C ILE A 297 41.26 0.19 32.12
N ASN A 298 41.26 1.43 31.64
CA ASN A 298 40.23 2.41 31.94
C ASN A 298 39.97 3.30 30.73
N THR A 299 38.98 4.19 30.85
CA THR A 299 38.63 5.11 29.77
C THR A 299 38.96 6.55 30.19
N PRO A 300 39.57 7.35 29.29
CA PRO A 300 39.96 8.72 29.63
C PRO A 300 38.81 9.72 29.60
N TYR A 301 37.63 9.35 29.08
CA TYR A 301 36.49 10.24 28.86
C TYR A 301 35.20 9.63 29.43
N ASP A 302 34.11 10.39 29.34
CA ASP A 302 32.76 9.91 29.66
C ASP A 302 32.27 8.95 28.55
N VAL A 303 32.84 7.75 28.58
CA VAL A 303 32.63 6.66 27.62
C VAL A 303 32.70 5.33 28.37
N ALA A 304 31.81 4.41 28.02
CA ALA A 304 31.75 3.07 28.58
C ALA A 304 31.93 2.02 27.48
N TYR A 305 32.86 1.09 27.72
CA TYR A 305 33.13 -0.03 26.83
C TYR A 305 32.79 -1.36 27.50
N ASN A 306 32.40 -2.33 26.68
CA ASN A 306 32.39 -3.72 27.08
C ASN A 306 33.75 -4.33 26.69
N LEU A 307 34.57 -4.65 27.69
CA LEU A 307 35.83 -5.36 27.52
C LEU A 307 35.55 -6.86 27.38
N THR A 308 35.59 -7.34 26.15
CA THR A 308 35.18 -8.71 25.80
C THR A 308 36.34 -9.68 25.95
N LYS A 309 37.57 -9.23 25.69
CA LYS A 309 38.74 -10.11 25.67
C LYS A 309 40.03 -9.36 25.99
N VAL A 310 40.91 -10.01 26.74
CA VAL A 310 42.29 -9.55 26.96
C VAL A 310 43.22 -10.74 26.72
N SER A 311 44.02 -10.64 25.67
CA SER A 311 45.00 -11.66 25.32
C SER A 311 46.41 -11.20 25.66
N PHE A 312 47.20 -12.14 26.12
CA PHE A 312 48.58 -11.95 26.56
C PHE A 312 49.47 -13.04 25.98
N TRP A 313 50.68 -12.68 25.58
CA TRP A 313 51.69 -13.61 25.08
C TRP A 313 53.09 -13.19 25.49
N VAL A 314 53.93 -14.18 25.76
CA VAL A 314 55.34 -14.00 26.14
C VAL A 314 56.24 -14.54 25.05
N THR A 315 57.25 -13.76 24.69
CA THR A 315 58.24 -14.11 23.67
C THR A 315 59.65 -13.90 24.20
N SER A 316 60.61 -14.64 23.62
CA SER A 316 62.05 -14.47 23.88
C SER A 316 62.70 -13.47 22.93
N ASP A 317 62.00 -13.10 21.85
CA ASP A 317 62.44 -12.19 20.81
C ASP A 317 61.35 -11.16 20.46
N LEU A 318 61.68 -10.24 19.54
CA LEU A 318 60.78 -9.16 19.11
C LEU A 318 59.57 -9.62 18.30
N ASN A 319 59.50 -10.88 17.85
CA ASN A 319 58.37 -11.39 17.08
C ASN A 319 57.29 -11.94 18.02
N PRO A 320 56.12 -11.29 18.15
CA PRO A 320 55.05 -11.72 19.04
C PRO A 320 54.48 -13.12 18.74
N ASN A 321 54.74 -13.66 17.54
CA ASN A 321 54.30 -15.00 17.14
C ASN A 321 55.23 -16.11 17.64
N ASN A 322 56.46 -15.79 18.05
CA ASN A 322 57.43 -16.75 18.58
C ASN A 322 57.20 -16.99 20.07
N LEU A 323 56.09 -17.67 20.38
CA LEU A 323 55.69 -17.95 21.76
C LEU A 323 56.76 -18.77 22.48
N THR A 324 57.11 -18.35 23.69
CA THR A 324 58.02 -19.09 24.56
C THR A 324 57.27 -19.96 25.55
N THR A 325 57.99 -20.85 26.24
CA THR A 325 57.42 -21.76 27.25
C THR A 325 57.88 -21.38 28.65
N ASP A 326 57.14 -21.83 29.66
CA ASP A 326 57.50 -21.64 31.06
C ASP A 326 58.83 -22.38 31.34
N SER A 327 59.80 -21.69 31.93
CA SER A 327 61.12 -22.24 32.22
C SER A 327 61.09 -23.40 33.23
N VAL A 328 60.07 -23.46 34.10
CA VAL A 328 59.85 -24.55 35.07
C VAL A 328 58.98 -25.65 34.47
N ASN A 329 58.04 -25.28 33.59
CA ASN A 329 57.18 -26.23 32.89
C ASN A 329 57.24 -26.03 31.37
N PRO A 330 58.24 -26.61 30.68
CA PRO A 330 58.44 -26.42 29.25
C PRO A 330 57.29 -26.89 28.35
N SER A 331 56.34 -27.68 28.89
CA SER A 331 55.13 -28.10 28.19
C SER A 331 54.04 -27.01 28.14
N ARG A 332 54.17 -25.95 28.95
CA ARG A 332 53.25 -24.82 29.01
C ARG A 332 53.76 -23.68 28.15
N THR A 333 53.11 -23.44 27.01
CA THR A 333 53.29 -22.22 26.23
C THR A 333 52.72 -21.03 27.00
N LEU A 334 53.44 -19.91 26.98
CA LEU A 334 53.07 -18.69 27.69
C LEU A 334 52.18 -17.79 26.82
N ASN A 335 50.96 -18.27 26.57
CA ASN A 335 49.88 -17.52 25.98
C ASN A 335 48.61 -17.70 26.81
N TYR A 336 47.91 -16.61 27.08
CA TYR A 336 46.66 -16.67 27.83
C TYR A 336 45.66 -15.68 27.26
N THR A 337 44.41 -16.08 27.19
CA THR A 337 43.30 -15.21 26.82
C THR A 337 42.26 -15.25 27.92
N TYR A 338 41.96 -14.09 28.47
CA TYR A 338 40.89 -13.89 29.43
C TYR A 338 39.69 -13.27 28.72
N LEU A 339 38.47 -13.66 29.12
CA LEU A 339 37.22 -13.14 28.57
C LEU A 339 36.44 -12.46 29.71
N PRO A 340 36.75 -11.19 30.03
CA PRO A 340 36.14 -10.50 31.17
C PRO A 340 34.63 -10.30 31.04
N TYR A 341 34.16 -9.95 29.84
CA TYR A 341 32.79 -9.45 29.59
C TYR A 341 32.39 -8.39 30.63
N ALA A 342 33.28 -7.43 30.85
CA ALA A 342 33.16 -6.43 31.91
C ALA A 342 32.97 -5.03 31.31
N GLU A 343 32.09 -4.24 31.92
CA GLU A 343 32.02 -2.82 31.62
C GLU A 343 33.23 -2.10 32.21
N VAL A 344 33.85 -1.25 31.38
CA VAL A 344 34.96 -0.38 31.76
C VAL A 344 34.63 1.06 31.39
N ASN A 345 34.82 1.97 32.34
CA ASN A 345 34.61 3.41 32.15
C ASN A 345 35.64 4.22 32.99
N SER A 346 35.49 5.54 33.03
CA SER A 346 36.43 6.44 33.74
C SER A 346 36.41 6.27 35.26
N THR A 347 35.30 5.78 35.82
CA THR A 347 35.12 5.52 37.25
C THR A 347 35.30 4.05 37.64
N GLN A 348 35.18 3.15 36.67
CA GLN A 348 35.25 1.70 36.85
C GLN A 348 36.30 1.14 35.89
N ALA A 349 37.55 1.11 36.35
CA ALA A 349 38.62 0.42 35.65
C ALA A 349 38.44 -1.10 35.74
N TRP A 350 38.89 -1.83 34.72
CA TRP A 350 38.99 -3.29 34.83
C TRP A 350 40.23 -3.67 35.62
N ASP A 351 40.01 -4.45 36.67
CA ASP A 351 41.02 -5.09 37.50
C ASP A 351 40.75 -6.61 37.50
N PRO A 352 41.66 -7.45 36.98
CA PRO A 352 41.43 -8.88 36.91
C PRO A 352 41.45 -9.53 38.31
N ALA A 353 40.56 -10.48 38.54
CA ALA A 353 40.52 -11.23 39.80
C ALA A 353 41.80 -12.06 40.06
N ASN A 354 42.56 -12.41 39.03
CA ASN A 354 43.85 -13.08 39.14
C ASN A 354 44.86 -12.47 38.17
N TYR A 355 46.03 -12.10 38.68
CA TYR A 355 47.16 -11.65 37.85
C TYR A 355 47.83 -12.83 37.14
N TRP A 356 48.56 -12.53 36.05
CA TRP A 356 49.25 -13.57 35.30
C TRP A 356 50.63 -13.84 35.88
N TYR A 357 50.86 -15.10 36.24
CA TYR A 357 52.14 -15.60 36.73
C TYR A 357 52.74 -16.64 35.78
N PHE A 358 54.04 -16.50 35.53
CA PHE A 358 54.84 -17.45 34.76
C PHE A 358 56.30 -17.40 35.19
N ASN A 359 57.04 -18.48 34.96
CA ASN A 359 58.47 -18.50 35.25
C ASN A 359 59.29 -18.23 33.98
N TYR A 360 60.30 -17.39 34.12
CA TYR A 360 61.27 -17.09 33.07
C TYR A 360 62.56 -16.52 33.65
N THR A 361 63.57 -16.28 32.81
CA THR A 361 64.83 -15.65 33.22
C THR A 361 64.61 -14.22 33.74
N ASP A 362 65.41 -13.81 34.73
CA ASP A 362 65.37 -12.50 35.39
C ASP A 362 66.02 -11.36 34.56
N GLY A 363 66.75 -11.71 33.50
CA GLY A 363 67.46 -10.75 32.66
C GLY A 363 68.94 -10.58 33.03
N SER A 364 69.45 -11.30 34.03
CA SER A 364 70.83 -11.21 34.48
C SER A 364 71.75 -12.22 33.78
N GLY A 365 73.07 -12.06 33.91
CA GLY A 365 74.05 -13.07 33.47
C GLY A 365 74.12 -13.35 31.97
N GLY A 366 73.57 -12.49 31.11
CA GLY A 366 73.50 -12.69 29.66
C GLY A 366 72.25 -13.41 29.16
N TYR A 367 71.32 -13.76 30.06
CA TYR A 367 70.00 -14.29 29.70
C TYR A 367 69.02 -13.13 29.55
N PRO A 368 68.33 -12.96 28.40
CA PRO A 368 67.39 -11.86 28.23
C PRO A 368 66.15 -12.05 29.13
N PRO A 369 65.54 -10.96 29.64
CA PRO A 369 64.24 -11.04 30.30
C PRO A 369 63.14 -11.33 29.26
N PRO A 370 61.95 -11.80 29.67
CA PRO A 370 60.88 -12.09 28.73
C PRO A 370 60.31 -10.82 28.11
N ILE A 371 59.87 -10.85 26.86
CA ILE A 371 59.07 -9.79 26.26
C ILE A 371 57.60 -10.14 26.45
N VAL A 372 56.83 -9.18 26.97
CA VAL A 372 55.41 -9.33 27.24
C VAL A 372 54.64 -8.48 26.27
N TRP A 373 53.64 -9.08 25.65
CA TRP A 373 52.69 -8.41 24.79
C TRP A 373 51.29 -8.64 25.33
N MET A 374 50.45 -7.63 25.21
CA MET A 374 49.07 -7.72 25.63
C MET A 374 48.19 -6.88 24.73
N ARG A 375 47.00 -7.40 24.45
CA ARG A 375 45.99 -6.76 23.61
C ARG A 375 44.62 -6.88 24.25
N PRO A 376 43.99 -5.75 24.60
CA PRO A 376 42.58 -5.73 24.91
C PRO A 376 41.74 -5.65 23.62
N GLU A 377 40.57 -6.26 23.65
CA GLU A 377 39.49 -6.12 22.67
C GLU A 377 38.25 -5.64 23.43
N TYR A 378 37.67 -4.54 22.96
CA TYR A 378 36.56 -3.88 23.61
C TYR A 378 35.68 -3.18 22.56
N HIS A 379 34.42 -2.98 22.90
CA HIS A 379 33.46 -2.29 22.04
C HIS A 379 32.65 -1.27 22.84
N LEU A 380 32.24 -0.18 22.19
CA LEU A 380 31.27 0.77 22.75
C LEU A 380 29.99 0.03 23.16
N ILE A 381 29.48 0.37 24.34
CA ILE A 381 28.22 -0.20 24.85
C ILE A 381 27.04 0.49 24.14
N ASN A 382 26.19 -0.32 23.50
CA ASN A 382 24.98 0.10 22.78
C ASN A 382 23.72 0.13 23.68
N ASP A 383 23.74 -0.52 24.85
CA ASP A 383 22.55 -0.81 25.68
C ASP A 383 22.02 0.40 26.46
N GLY A 384 21.54 1.44 25.77
CA GLY A 384 20.78 2.54 26.38
C GLY A 384 21.62 3.64 27.04
N ARG A 385 22.95 3.61 26.91
CA ARG A 385 23.84 4.69 27.38
C ARG A 385 23.91 5.90 26.47
N GLY A 386 23.26 5.83 25.31
CA GLY A 386 23.20 6.93 24.35
C GLY A 386 24.55 7.30 23.72
N GLN A 387 25.52 6.38 23.67
CA GLN A 387 26.79 6.56 22.94
C GLN A 387 26.65 6.30 21.43
N ILE A 388 25.59 5.57 21.06
CA ILE A 388 25.14 5.35 19.69
C ILE A 388 23.69 5.83 19.73
N THR A 389 23.42 7.04 19.24
CA THR A 389 22.21 7.78 19.70
C THR A 389 21.26 8.23 18.62
N ASN A 390 21.54 7.98 17.34
CA ASN A 390 20.53 8.19 16.31
C ASN A 390 20.61 7.10 15.26
N GLN A 391 19.49 6.39 15.11
CA GLN A 391 19.10 5.74 13.89
C GLN A 391 17.91 6.52 13.36
N SER A 392 18.16 7.43 12.43
CA SER A 392 17.06 8.14 11.76
C SER A 392 16.81 7.49 10.41
N TYR A 393 15.54 7.22 10.15
CA TYR A 393 15.08 6.57 8.94
C TYR A 393 14.14 7.52 8.25
N THR A 394 14.50 7.95 7.05
CA THR A 394 13.64 8.80 6.24
C THR A 394 13.48 8.18 4.88
N TYR A 395 12.23 8.05 4.48
CA TYR A 395 11.84 7.63 3.15
C TYR A 395 11.20 8.81 2.42
N ASN A 396 11.77 9.20 1.28
CA ASN A 396 11.26 10.21 0.37
C ASN A 396 10.78 9.53 -0.93
N GLY A 397 9.47 9.57 -1.18
CA GLY A 397 8.88 8.96 -2.37
C GLY A 397 8.67 9.98 -3.49
N THR A 398 8.97 9.58 -4.72
CA THR A 398 8.55 10.28 -5.94
C THR A 398 7.88 9.27 -6.89
N ASP A 399 6.57 9.20 -6.83
CA ASP A 399 5.80 8.23 -7.60
C ASP A 399 5.16 8.91 -8.82
N MET A 400 5.22 8.25 -9.96
CA MET A 400 4.58 8.69 -11.19
C MET A 400 3.38 7.79 -11.50
N TYR A 401 2.19 8.39 -11.58
CA TYR A 401 0.96 7.72 -11.99
C TYR A 401 0.55 8.21 -13.37
N MET A 402 0.53 7.30 -14.34
CA MET A 402 0.17 7.55 -15.73
C MET A 402 -1.21 6.97 -16.04
N LYS A 403 -2.16 7.85 -16.35
CA LYS A 403 -3.55 7.46 -16.56
C LYS A 403 -3.97 7.55 -18.00
N TYR A 404 -4.50 6.43 -18.47
CA TYR A 404 -4.93 6.27 -19.84
C TYR A 404 -6.45 6.19 -19.96
N VAL A 405 -6.96 6.78 -21.04
CA VAL A 405 -8.36 6.69 -21.43
C VAL A 405 -8.44 6.32 -22.90
N TYR A 406 -9.41 5.49 -23.26
CA TYR A 406 -9.71 5.20 -24.64
C TYR A 406 -10.61 6.29 -25.22
N VAL A 407 -10.07 7.07 -26.15
CA VAL A 407 -10.83 8.13 -26.83
C VAL A 407 -11.33 7.59 -28.15
N VAL A 408 -12.64 7.68 -28.35
CA VAL A 408 -13.28 7.33 -29.63
C VAL A 408 -13.33 8.56 -30.52
N ALA A 409 -12.70 8.46 -31.68
CA ALA A 409 -12.88 9.35 -32.81
C ALA A 409 -13.91 8.75 -33.75
N GLY A 410 -15.04 9.43 -33.95
CA GLY A 410 -16.04 9.02 -34.95
C GLY A 410 -17.43 8.78 -34.37
N TYR A 411 -18.16 7.87 -35.00
CA TYR A 411 -19.56 7.58 -34.64
C TYR A 411 -19.64 6.47 -33.58
N TRP A 412 -20.59 6.60 -32.67
CA TRP A 412 -20.92 5.59 -31.66
C TRP A 412 -22.43 5.44 -31.65
N LEU A 413 -22.95 4.24 -31.89
CA LEU A 413 -24.38 4.02 -31.99
C LEU A 413 -24.95 3.42 -30.70
N GLN A 414 -26.07 3.97 -30.25
CA GLN A 414 -26.91 3.43 -29.20
C GLN A 414 -28.23 2.97 -29.83
N VAL A 415 -28.70 1.78 -29.46
CA VAL A 415 -30.01 1.26 -29.86
C VAL A 415 -30.84 0.97 -28.62
N GLU A 416 -32.07 1.47 -28.60
CA GLU A 416 -33.05 1.28 -27.53
C GLU A 416 -34.32 0.65 -28.13
N LYS A 417 -34.84 -0.39 -27.47
CA LYS A 417 -36.12 -1.01 -27.83
C LYS A 417 -37.08 -0.91 -26.65
N ASN A 418 -38.25 -0.34 -26.89
CA ASN A 418 -39.33 -0.22 -25.92
C ASN A 418 -40.53 -1.06 -26.36
N VAL A 419 -41.02 -1.91 -25.46
CA VAL A 419 -42.20 -2.75 -25.65
C VAL A 419 -43.26 -2.29 -24.66
N THR A 420 -44.35 -1.71 -25.17
CA THR A 420 -45.43 -1.14 -24.34
C THR A 420 -46.74 -1.85 -24.62
N SER A 421 -47.42 -2.38 -23.60
CA SER A 421 -48.77 -2.93 -23.76
C SER A 421 -49.75 -1.78 -24.07
N VAL A 422 -50.55 -1.93 -25.14
CA VAL A 422 -51.51 -0.91 -25.59
C VAL A 422 -52.95 -1.41 -25.60
N ALA A 423 -53.17 -2.73 -25.60
CA ALA A 423 -54.46 -3.38 -25.41
C ALA A 423 -54.24 -4.85 -24.99
N ASP A 424 -55.33 -5.60 -24.81
CA ASP A 424 -55.28 -7.03 -24.52
C ASP A 424 -54.50 -7.77 -25.62
N ASP A 425 -53.45 -8.47 -25.20
CA ASP A 425 -52.52 -9.20 -26.06
C ASP A 425 -51.84 -8.37 -27.16
N GLN A 426 -51.93 -7.03 -27.13
CA GLN A 426 -51.34 -6.14 -28.11
C GLN A 426 -50.24 -5.26 -27.51
N TYR A 427 -49.09 -5.24 -28.18
CA TYR A 427 -47.89 -4.53 -27.74
C TYR A 427 -47.39 -3.61 -28.84
N ARG A 428 -47.07 -2.37 -28.48
CA ARG A 428 -46.37 -1.43 -29.34
C ARG A 428 -44.87 -1.58 -29.15
N ILE A 429 -44.20 -1.79 -30.26
CA ILE A 429 -42.74 -1.79 -30.38
C ILE A 429 -42.31 -0.40 -30.84
N TYR A 430 -41.33 0.17 -30.15
CA TYR A 430 -40.64 1.39 -30.55
C TYR A 430 -39.13 1.15 -30.46
N ILE A 431 -38.44 1.29 -31.57
CA ILE A 431 -36.99 1.19 -31.66
C ILE A 431 -36.45 2.59 -31.90
N ASP A 432 -35.46 3.01 -31.12
CA ASP A 432 -34.70 4.25 -31.32
C ASP A 432 -33.23 3.89 -31.54
N VAL A 433 -32.63 4.44 -32.60
CA VAL A 433 -31.20 4.34 -32.87
C VAL A 433 -30.64 5.73 -32.93
N LYS A 434 -29.61 5.99 -32.14
CA LYS A 434 -28.98 7.30 -32.04
C LYS A 434 -27.47 7.18 -32.19
N ASN A 435 -26.89 8.04 -33.02
CA ASN A 435 -25.46 8.28 -32.99
C ASN A 435 -25.16 9.22 -31.82
N ILE A 436 -24.52 8.68 -30.80
CA ILE A 436 -24.04 9.41 -29.65
C ILE A 436 -22.59 9.89 -29.83
N GLY A 437 -21.90 9.49 -30.91
CA GLY A 437 -20.54 9.89 -31.27
C GLY A 437 -20.43 11.28 -31.90
N ASN A 438 -19.20 11.79 -32.00
CA ASN A 438 -18.88 13.13 -32.51
C ASN A 438 -18.59 13.18 -34.02
N GLY A 439 -18.50 12.02 -34.68
CA GLY A 439 -18.44 11.88 -36.14
C GLY A 439 -19.74 11.31 -36.69
N ALA A 440 -20.03 11.59 -37.97
CA ALA A 440 -21.09 10.91 -38.70
C ALA A 440 -20.70 9.45 -39.01
N THR A 441 -21.68 8.58 -39.24
CA THR A 441 -21.42 7.23 -39.79
C THR A 441 -20.71 7.33 -41.14
N PRO A 442 -20.01 6.29 -41.62
CA PRO A 442 -19.21 6.41 -42.84
C PRO A 442 -20.09 6.75 -44.04
N GLN A 443 -19.57 7.63 -44.90
CA GLN A 443 -20.28 8.04 -46.11
C GLN A 443 -20.52 6.86 -47.05
N ASN A 444 -21.67 6.83 -47.72
CA ASN A 444 -22.09 5.76 -48.64
C ASN A 444 -22.29 4.38 -47.99
N LEU A 445 -22.30 4.28 -46.66
CA LEU A 445 -22.60 3.04 -45.96
C LEU A 445 -23.86 3.17 -45.11
N THR A 446 -24.66 2.10 -45.12
CA THR A 446 -25.91 2.02 -44.39
C THR A 446 -25.70 1.34 -43.04
N VAL A 447 -26.18 1.96 -41.97
CA VAL A 447 -26.37 1.28 -40.68
C VAL A 447 -27.61 0.42 -40.81
N THR A 448 -27.51 -0.84 -40.39
CA THR A 448 -28.63 -1.78 -40.47
C THR A 448 -29.12 -2.16 -39.08
N VAL A 449 -30.43 -2.12 -38.89
CA VAL A 449 -31.12 -2.45 -37.64
C VAL A 449 -31.93 -3.71 -37.86
N TYR A 450 -31.87 -4.65 -36.91
CA TYR A 450 -32.60 -5.91 -36.99
C TYR A 450 -33.55 -6.05 -35.82
N ASP A 451 -34.73 -6.62 -36.07
CA ASP A 451 -35.67 -6.99 -35.03
C ASP A 451 -36.25 -8.37 -35.31
N VAL A 452 -36.71 -9.09 -34.29
CA VAL A 452 -37.38 -10.38 -34.40
C VAL A 452 -38.76 -10.30 -33.77
N ILE A 453 -39.78 -10.70 -34.53
CA ILE A 453 -41.11 -11.02 -34.01
C ILE A 453 -41.17 -12.54 -33.81
N PRO A 454 -41.24 -13.05 -32.58
CA PRO A 454 -41.30 -14.49 -32.30
C PRO A 454 -42.61 -15.12 -32.80
N ASN A 455 -42.64 -16.45 -33.03
CA ASN A 455 -43.83 -17.17 -33.53
C ASN A 455 -45.10 -17.07 -32.65
N GLY A 456 -44.96 -16.68 -31.39
CA GLY A 456 -46.09 -16.39 -30.50
C GLY A 456 -46.74 -15.01 -30.74
N PHE A 457 -46.22 -14.25 -31.70
CA PHE A 457 -46.69 -12.92 -32.06
C PHE A 457 -46.83 -12.78 -33.58
N TYR A 458 -47.73 -11.91 -34.01
CA TYR A 458 -47.79 -11.45 -35.40
C TYR A 458 -47.85 -9.93 -35.46
N ASN A 459 -47.27 -9.36 -36.50
CA ASN A 459 -47.37 -7.93 -36.76
C ASN A 459 -48.82 -7.57 -37.12
N SER A 460 -49.44 -6.69 -36.35
CA SER A 460 -50.84 -6.27 -36.50
C SER A 460 -50.99 -4.87 -37.08
N SER A 461 -49.89 -4.15 -37.36
CA SER A 461 -49.91 -2.84 -38.01
C SER A 461 -48.94 -2.73 -39.18
N ALA A 462 -49.06 -1.65 -39.95
CA ALA A 462 -47.95 -1.23 -40.80
C ALA A 462 -46.74 -0.91 -39.93
N MET A 463 -45.55 -1.33 -40.36
CA MET A 463 -44.28 -0.93 -39.76
C MET A 463 -43.84 0.39 -40.35
N ILE A 464 -43.45 1.34 -39.50
CA ILE A 464 -43.02 2.67 -39.90
C ILE A 464 -41.63 2.95 -39.32
N PRO A 465 -40.58 3.07 -40.15
CA PRO A 465 -40.55 2.87 -41.60
C PRO A 465 -40.74 1.40 -42.00
N VAL A 466 -41.00 1.15 -43.29
CA VAL A 466 -41.14 -0.21 -43.83
C VAL A 466 -39.78 -0.91 -43.79
N PRO A 467 -39.69 -2.16 -43.30
CA PRO A 467 -38.45 -2.93 -43.31
C PRO A 467 -37.97 -3.17 -44.75
N SER A 468 -36.65 -3.08 -44.96
CA SER A 468 -36.04 -3.35 -46.27
C SER A 468 -36.06 -4.83 -46.62
N ALA A 469 -36.02 -5.71 -45.61
CA ALA A 469 -36.17 -7.15 -45.78
C ALA A 469 -36.86 -7.78 -44.57
N ASN A 470 -37.46 -8.96 -44.79
CA ASN A 470 -37.89 -9.84 -43.72
C ASN A 470 -37.64 -11.30 -44.12
N GLN A 471 -37.44 -12.17 -43.13
CA GLN A 471 -37.26 -13.60 -43.35
C GLN A 471 -37.71 -14.42 -42.14
N PRO A 472 -38.37 -15.56 -42.36
CA PRO A 472 -38.63 -16.51 -41.28
C PRO A 472 -37.31 -17.11 -40.78
N ILE A 473 -37.16 -17.21 -39.46
CA ILE A 473 -35.99 -17.79 -38.79
C ILE A 473 -36.43 -18.95 -37.90
N VAL A 474 -35.63 -20.02 -37.89
CA VAL A 474 -35.87 -21.23 -37.10
C VAL A 474 -34.59 -21.58 -36.34
N GLY A 475 -34.69 -21.82 -35.03
CA GLY A 475 -33.55 -22.13 -34.16
C GLY A 475 -33.78 -21.69 -32.73
N ALA A 476 -32.71 -21.22 -32.07
CA ALA A 476 -32.78 -20.66 -30.71
C ALA A 476 -33.71 -19.43 -30.63
N PHE A 477 -33.84 -18.69 -31.73
CA PHE A 477 -34.87 -17.69 -31.95
C PHE A 477 -35.77 -18.19 -33.09
N ASN A 478 -37.08 -18.28 -32.85
CA ASN A 478 -38.05 -18.80 -33.80
C ASN A 478 -39.14 -17.76 -34.05
N GLY A 479 -39.28 -17.30 -35.29
CA GLY A 479 -40.08 -16.12 -35.61
C GLY A 479 -39.81 -15.57 -37.00
N THR A 480 -40.12 -14.30 -37.21
CA THR A 480 -39.75 -13.54 -38.41
C THR A 480 -38.75 -12.45 -38.02
N ALA A 481 -37.57 -12.47 -38.65
CA ALA A 481 -36.60 -11.40 -38.54
C ALA A 481 -36.93 -10.30 -39.56
N TYR A 482 -36.81 -9.05 -39.13
CA TYR A 482 -37.01 -7.83 -39.91
C TYR A 482 -35.72 -7.03 -39.94
N GLN A 483 -35.43 -6.45 -41.09
CA GLN A 483 -34.25 -5.63 -41.32
C GLN A 483 -34.68 -4.23 -41.76
N TRP A 484 -34.05 -3.20 -41.22
CA TRP A 484 -34.14 -1.83 -41.70
C TRP A 484 -32.76 -1.31 -42.04
N ASP A 485 -32.59 -0.82 -43.26
CA ASP A 485 -31.42 -0.04 -43.64
C ASP A 485 -31.73 1.43 -43.39
N ILE A 486 -30.96 2.07 -42.52
CA ILE A 486 -31.07 3.51 -42.26
C ILE A 486 -30.51 4.20 -43.50
N PRO A 487 -31.35 4.91 -44.29
CA PRO A 487 -30.87 5.55 -45.51
C PRO A 487 -29.91 6.68 -45.17
N PRO A 488 -28.93 6.97 -46.05
CA PRO A 488 -28.08 8.12 -45.87
C PRO A 488 -28.91 9.41 -45.88
N LYS A 489 -28.53 10.33 -45.01
CA LYS A 489 -29.20 11.62 -44.79
C LYS A 489 -28.32 12.75 -45.28
N GLY A 490 -28.98 13.84 -45.69
CA GLY A 490 -28.40 15.14 -46.01
C GLY A 490 -27.13 15.13 -46.88
N GLU A 491 -26.34 16.19 -46.76
CA GLU A 491 -25.13 16.44 -47.56
C GLU A 491 -23.95 15.50 -47.23
N LEU A 492 -23.88 14.94 -46.03
CA LEU A 492 -22.81 14.02 -45.62
C LEU A 492 -23.01 12.62 -46.19
N ASN A 493 -24.18 12.32 -46.78
CA ASN A 493 -24.53 11.03 -47.37
C ASN A 493 -24.18 9.87 -46.42
N SER A 494 -24.64 10.02 -45.18
CA SER A 494 -24.32 9.18 -44.03
C SER A 494 -25.61 8.79 -43.29
N SER A 495 -25.71 7.56 -42.78
CA SER A 495 -26.92 7.05 -42.12
C SER A 495 -27.33 7.86 -40.91
N LEU A 496 -26.36 8.22 -40.07
CA LEU A 496 -26.56 9.02 -38.86
C LEU A 496 -25.46 10.06 -38.73
N TYR A 497 -25.87 11.31 -38.49
CA TYR A 497 -24.95 12.43 -38.30
C TYR A 497 -24.35 12.41 -36.89
N ALA A 498 -23.35 13.25 -36.65
CA ALA A 498 -22.79 13.44 -35.33
C ALA A 498 -23.88 13.85 -34.31
N ARG A 499 -23.70 13.45 -33.06
CA ARG A 499 -24.61 13.74 -31.96
C ARG A 499 -24.95 15.23 -31.88
N GLY A 500 -26.23 15.53 -31.69
CA GLY A 500 -26.70 16.91 -31.53
C GLY A 500 -26.78 17.68 -32.85
N ASP A 501 -26.77 16.98 -33.98
CA ASP A 501 -27.12 17.57 -35.28
C ASP A 501 -28.43 18.36 -35.21
N LEU A 502 -28.40 19.59 -35.72
CA LEU A 502 -29.51 20.55 -35.62
C LEU A 502 -30.78 20.06 -36.33
N ASN A 503 -30.65 19.14 -37.28
CA ASN A 503 -31.77 18.58 -38.04
C ASN A 503 -32.24 17.23 -37.47
N ASN A 504 -31.74 16.81 -36.30
CA ASN A 504 -31.96 15.48 -35.72
C ASN A 504 -31.59 14.32 -36.66
N TYR A 505 -30.63 14.52 -37.57
CA TYR A 505 -30.12 13.44 -38.42
C TYR A 505 -29.22 12.46 -37.65
N ASP A 506 -28.93 12.75 -36.39
CA ASP A 506 -28.27 11.87 -35.43
C ASP A 506 -29.16 10.71 -34.93
N LYS A 507 -30.46 10.69 -35.26
CA LYS A 507 -31.43 9.69 -34.77
C LYS A 507 -32.24 9.03 -35.89
N TRP A 508 -32.69 7.81 -35.64
CA TRP A 508 -33.64 7.06 -36.47
C TRP A 508 -34.55 6.23 -35.56
N ASN A 509 -35.81 6.03 -35.94
CA ASN A 509 -36.71 5.20 -35.17
C ASN A 509 -37.60 4.32 -36.05
N ALA A 510 -38.11 3.24 -35.46
CA ALA A 510 -39.14 2.39 -36.04
C ALA A 510 -40.24 2.09 -35.02
N THR A 511 -41.50 2.05 -35.47
CA THR A 511 -42.64 1.70 -34.63
C THR A 511 -43.63 0.80 -35.35
N TYR A 512 -44.18 -0.16 -34.60
CA TYR A 512 -45.22 -1.08 -35.07
C TYR A 512 -45.95 -1.76 -33.90
N LEU A 513 -47.06 -2.43 -34.20
CA LEU A 513 -47.86 -3.20 -33.23
C LEU A 513 -47.70 -4.69 -33.48
N VAL A 514 -47.62 -5.47 -32.40
CA VAL A 514 -47.68 -6.93 -32.44
C VAL A 514 -48.81 -7.43 -31.57
N ASN A 515 -49.49 -8.48 -32.03
CA ASN A 515 -50.51 -9.18 -31.27
C ASN A 515 -50.00 -10.57 -30.89
N GLY A 516 -50.13 -10.93 -29.61
CA GLY A 516 -49.83 -12.26 -29.11
C GLY A 516 -50.90 -13.26 -29.52
N THR A 517 -50.49 -14.50 -29.78
CA THR A 517 -51.38 -15.63 -30.09
C THR A 517 -50.92 -16.89 -29.40
N GLY A 518 -51.83 -17.57 -28.70
CA GLY A 518 -51.52 -18.79 -27.95
C GLY A 518 -50.70 -18.50 -26.69
N ASP A 519 -49.88 -19.46 -26.28
CA ASP A 519 -48.95 -19.28 -25.17
C ASP A 519 -47.73 -18.48 -25.65
N TYR A 520 -47.59 -17.24 -25.19
CA TYR A 520 -46.49 -16.35 -25.56
C TYR A 520 -45.81 -15.74 -24.33
N ARG A 521 -44.55 -15.31 -24.47
CA ARG A 521 -43.82 -14.55 -23.44
C ARG A 521 -43.44 -13.19 -23.99
N VAL A 522 -43.85 -12.13 -23.30
CA VAL A 522 -43.52 -10.75 -23.67
C VAL A 522 -42.00 -10.49 -23.68
N THR A 523 -41.22 -11.23 -22.88
CA THR A 523 -39.75 -11.18 -22.89
C THR A 523 -39.14 -11.50 -24.25
N ASP A 524 -39.84 -12.30 -25.06
CA ASP A 524 -39.33 -12.73 -26.37
C ASP A 524 -39.37 -11.57 -27.39
N LEU A 525 -40.13 -10.50 -27.10
CA LEU A 525 -40.16 -9.27 -27.88
C LEU A 525 -38.96 -8.35 -27.63
N TYR A 526 -38.00 -8.68 -26.76
CA TYR A 526 -36.86 -7.79 -26.46
C TYR A 526 -35.59 -8.10 -27.26
N ILE A 527 -35.71 -8.84 -28.35
CA ILE A 527 -34.59 -9.14 -29.25
C ILE A 527 -34.41 -7.95 -30.22
N ILE A 528 -33.17 -7.45 -30.34
CA ILE A 528 -32.79 -6.41 -31.31
C ILE A 528 -31.34 -6.61 -31.73
N GLY A 529 -31.02 -6.29 -32.98
CA GLY A 529 -29.67 -6.30 -33.52
C GLY A 529 -29.33 -4.96 -34.16
N LEU A 530 -28.04 -4.63 -34.16
CA LEU A 530 -27.50 -3.44 -34.81
C LEU A 530 -26.19 -3.81 -35.49
N ASP A 531 -26.06 -3.46 -36.76
CA ASP A 531 -24.86 -3.70 -37.57
C ASP A 531 -24.30 -2.36 -38.08
N PRO A 532 -23.29 -1.80 -37.39
CA PRO A 532 -22.56 -0.65 -37.87
C PRO A 532 -21.52 -1.07 -38.92
N ARG A 533 -21.55 -0.45 -40.11
CA ARG A 533 -20.56 -0.71 -41.17
C ARG A 533 -19.31 0.15 -41.02
N LEU A 534 -18.13 -0.48 -41.11
CA LEU A 534 -16.80 0.17 -41.02
C LEU A 534 -16.64 0.95 -39.70
N VAL A 535 -16.42 0.23 -38.61
CA VAL A 535 -16.09 0.83 -37.32
C VAL A 535 -14.58 0.84 -37.18
N ASP A 536 -13.95 2.00 -37.38
CA ASP A 536 -12.54 2.15 -37.05
C ASP A 536 -12.41 2.24 -35.53
N GLY A 537 -11.95 1.14 -34.91
CA GLY A 537 -11.55 1.09 -33.50
C GLY A 537 -12.58 0.60 -32.47
N ALA A 538 -13.88 0.47 -32.78
CA ALA A 538 -14.78 -0.20 -31.83
C ALA A 538 -14.64 -1.72 -31.99
N PHE A 539 -13.66 -2.32 -31.31
CA PHE A 539 -13.78 -3.73 -30.94
C PHE A 539 -15.12 -3.89 -30.24
N GLY A 540 -15.97 -4.74 -30.83
CA GLY A 540 -17.33 -4.98 -30.37
C GLY A 540 -17.34 -5.25 -28.87
N SER A 541 -18.04 -4.39 -28.12
CA SER A 541 -18.45 -4.77 -26.77
C SER A 541 -19.50 -5.89 -26.94
N PRO A 542 -19.30 -7.09 -26.36
CA PRO A 542 -20.26 -8.17 -26.44
C PRO A 542 -21.36 -7.93 -25.42
N LEU A 543 -22.08 -6.81 -25.52
CA LEU A 543 -23.18 -6.48 -24.62
C LEU A 543 -24.26 -5.76 -25.43
N ILE A 544 -25.06 -6.56 -26.14
CA ILE A 544 -26.47 -6.22 -26.31
C ILE A 544 -27.05 -6.23 -24.89
N ALA A 545 -27.03 -5.08 -24.22
CA ALA A 545 -27.75 -4.93 -22.97
C ALA A 545 -29.23 -4.89 -23.32
N VAL A 546 -29.91 -6.04 -23.17
CA VAL A 546 -31.36 -6.07 -23.10
C VAL A 546 -31.75 -5.29 -21.84
N MET A 547 -32.05 -4.01 -21.99
CA MET A 547 -32.80 -3.27 -20.98
C MET A 547 -34.20 -3.86 -20.95
N SER A 548 -34.35 -4.97 -20.22
CA SER A 548 -35.66 -5.45 -19.80
C SER A 548 -36.19 -4.51 -18.73
N GLY A 549 -36.69 -3.36 -19.18
CA GLY A 549 -37.51 -2.47 -18.37
C GLY A 549 -38.88 -3.10 -18.16
N PHE A 550 -38.97 -4.19 -17.40
CA PHE A 550 -40.21 -4.52 -16.71
C PHE A 550 -40.27 -3.65 -15.45
N GLN A 551 -40.62 -2.37 -15.61
CA GLN A 551 -41.35 -1.68 -14.55
C GLN A 551 -42.82 -2.12 -14.63
N THR A 552 -43.07 -3.38 -14.25
CA THR A 552 -44.39 -3.75 -13.74
C THR A 552 -44.34 -3.53 -12.24
N TYR A 553 -44.77 -2.34 -11.80
CA TYR A 553 -45.00 -2.02 -10.40
C TYR A 553 -46.03 -2.96 -9.72
N SER A 554 -46.60 -3.94 -10.43
CA SER A 554 -47.58 -4.86 -9.85
C SER A 554 -46.98 -6.00 -9.03
N LYS A 555 -45.78 -6.51 -9.35
CA LYS A 555 -45.21 -7.67 -8.62
C LYS A 555 -44.54 -7.29 -7.31
N GLU A 556 -43.81 -6.18 -7.26
CA GLU A 556 -43.22 -5.69 -6.00
C GLU A 556 -44.29 -5.14 -5.04
N ILE A 557 -45.34 -4.46 -5.54
CA ILE A 557 -46.49 -4.08 -4.70
C ILE A 557 -47.22 -5.32 -4.21
N MET A 558 -47.39 -6.36 -5.02
CA MET A 558 -48.02 -7.61 -4.59
C MET A 558 -47.17 -8.36 -3.55
N TYR A 559 -45.85 -8.49 -3.75
CA TYR A 559 -44.96 -9.12 -2.76
C TYR A 559 -44.87 -8.29 -1.47
N PHE A 560 -44.76 -6.96 -1.58
CA PHE A 560 -44.81 -6.07 -0.42
C PHE A 560 -46.17 -6.16 0.29
N SER A 561 -47.28 -6.27 -0.45
CA SER A 561 -48.63 -6.43 0.13
C SER A 561 -48.80 -7.79 0.80
N ILE A 562 -48.24 -8.87 0.24
CA ILE A 562 -48.25 -10.20 0.86
C ILE A 562 -47.39 -10.20 2.13
N VAL A 563 -46.20 -9.60 2.09
CA VAL A 563 -45.32 -9.50 3.27
C VAL A 563 -45.96 -8.60 4.34
N LEU A 564 -46.52 -7.46 3.96
CA LEU A 564 -47.24 -6.56 4.88
C LEU A 564 -48.47 -7.25 5.48
N PHE A 565 -49.23 -8.01 4.68
CA PHE A 565 -50.35 -8.82 5.16
C PHE A 565 -49.87 -9.88 6.16
N LEU A 566 -48.76 -10.58 5.89
CA LEU A 566 -48.18 -11.56 6.81
C LEU A 566 -47.66 -10.92 8.10
N ILE A 567 -47.07 -9.72 8.03
CA ILE A 567 -46.62 -8.96 9.21
C ILE A 567 -47.83 -8.51 10.05
N ILE A 568 -48.88 -7.98 9.42
CA ILE A 568 -50.11 -7.59 10.12
C ILE A 568 -50.76 -8.81 10.76
N LEU A 569 -50.82 -9.95 10.06
CA LEU A 569 -51.41 -11.19 10.56
C LEU A 569 -50.61 -11.77 11.74
N ASN A 570 -49.26 -11.75 11.66
CA ASN A 570 -48.39 -12.14 12.78
C ASN A 570 -48.50 -11.18 13.97
N THR A 571 -48.57 -9.87 13.73
CA THR A 571 -48.73 -8.87 14.80
C THR A 571 -50.09 -9.01 15.48
N THR A 572 -51.14 -9.27 14.70
CA THR A 572 -52.49 -9.51 15.22
C THR A 572 -52.53 -10.80 16.03
N ASN A 573 -51.91 -11.88 15.54
CA ASN A 573 -51.76 -13.13 16.30
C ASN A 573 -50.98 -12.94 17.60
N LEU A 574 -49.89 -12.14 17.58
CA LEU A 574 -49.13 -11.81 18.78
C LEU A 574 -49.97 -11.01 19.79
N LEU A 575 -50.74 -10.02 19.33
CA LEU A 575 -51.62 -9.21 20.18
C LEU A 575 -52.78 -10.02 20.77
N ILE A 576 -53.34 -10.96 20.00
CA ILE A 576 -54.36 -11.89 20.49
C ILE A 576 -53.75 -12.85 21.51
N SER A 577 -52.60 -13.47 21.21
CA SER A 577 -51.90 -14.37 22.14
C SER A 577 -51.48 -13.66 23.43
N THR A 578 -51.00 -12.42 23.37
CA THR A 578 -50.68 -11.64 24.58
C THR A 578 -51.92 -11.23 25.37
N ARG A 579 -53.06 -10.96 24.71
CA ARG A 579 -54.35 -10.76 25.40
C ARG A 579 -54.89 -12.03 26.03
N ILE A 580 -54.73 -13.18 25.37
CA ILE A 580 -55.13 -14.49 25.90
C ILE A 580 -54.24 -14.84 27.09
N ASN A 581 -52.92 -14.73 26.98
CA ASN A 581 -52.00 -14.97 28.10
C ASN A 581 -52.28 -14.01 29.27
N ARG A 582 -52.54 -12.72 29.02
CA ARG A 582 -52.96 -11.79 30.09
C ARG A 582 -54.31 -12.14 30.71
N LYS A 583 -55.24 -12.76 29.96
CA LYS A 583 -56.51 -13.24 30.53
C LYS A 583 -56.34 -14.53 31.32
N ILE A 584 -55.44 -15.42 30.89
CA ILE A 584 -55.10 -16.67 31.60
C ILE A 584 -54.36 -16.35 32.90
N ASP A 585 -53.34 -15.47 32.86
CA ASP A 585 -52.61 -15.03 34.06
C ASP A 585 -53.52 -14.33 35.06
N LYS A 586 -54.51 -13.56 34.58
CA LYS A 586 -55.48 -12.90 35.46
C LYS A 586 -56.51 -13.87 36.04
N HIS A 587 -56.83 -14.95 35.33
CA HIS A 587 -57.75 -15.99 35.81
C HIS A 587 -57.07 -16.96 36.81
N ASP A 588 -55.75 -17.18 36.70
CA ASP A 588 -54.98 -17.97 37.66
C ASP A 588 -54.60 -17.18 38.94
N MET A 589 -54.44 -15.85 38.85
CA MET A 589 -54.16 -15.02 40.03
C MET A 589 -55.38 -14.73 40.90
N ASP A 590 -56.59 -14.58 40.34
CA ASP A 590 -57.80 -14.35 41.14
C ASP A 590 -58.31 -15.63 41.85
N GLY A 591 -57.98 -16.82 41.35
CA GLY A 591 -58.34 -18.10 41.97
C GLY A 591 -57.39 -18.54 43.10
N GLY A 592 -56.10 -18.22 43.01
CA GLY A 592 -55.09 -18.63 44.00
C GLY A 592 -54.96 -17.69 45.21
N MET A 593 -55.12 -16.38 45.01
CA MET A 593 -54.88 -15.38 46.06
C MET A 593 -56.00 -15.38 47.13
N SER A 594 -57.25 -15.65 46.74
CA SER A 594 -58.37 -15.71 47.70
C SER A 594 -58.29 -16.90 48.66
N LYS A 595 -57.73 -18.03 48.20
CA LYS A 595 -57.51 -19.23 49.02
C LYS A 595 -56.32 -19.04 49.98
N LEU A 596 -55.25 -18.39 49.50
CA LEU A 596 -54.08 -18.08 50.32
C LEU A 596 -54.40 -17.05 51.43
N GLU A 597 -55.22 -16.03 51.13
CA GLU A 597 -55.65 -15.06 52.15
C GLU A 597 -56.57 -15.68 53.21
N ALA A 598 -57.42 -16.63 52.83
CA ALA A 598 -58.26 -17.38 53.77
C ALA A 598 -57.41 -18.24 54.72
N ASP A 599 -56.44 -18.97 54.18
CA ASP A 599 -55.55 -19.85 54.96
C ASP A 599 -54.65 -19.03 55.91
N VAL A 600 -54.13 -17.88 55.47
CA VAL A 600 -53.32 -16.97 56.31
C VAL A 600 -54.17 -16.36 57.43
N ARG A 601 -55.44 -16.04 57.17
CA ARG A 601 -56.36 -15.50 58.18
C ARG A 601 -56.73 -16.56 59.23
N GLU A 602 -56.93 -17.82 58.81
CA GLU A 602 -57.14 -18.94 59.73
C GLU A 602 -55.89 -19.22 60.60
N LEU A 603 -54.69 -19.16 60.02
CA LEU A 603 -53.44 -19.37 60.76
C LEU A 603 -53.22 -18.29 61.83
N LYS A 604 -53.51 -17.03 61.51
CA LYS A 604 -53.43 -15.91 62.47
C LYS A 604 -54.42 -16.09 63.63
N ASP A 605 -55.64 -16.58 63.36
CA ASP A 605 -56.64 -16.81 64.41
C ASP A 605 -56.24 -17.99 65.33
N ARG A 606 -55.64 -19.05 64.79
CA ARG A 606 -55.08 -20.18 65.57
C ARG A 606 -53.90 -19.76 66.45
N ILE A 607 -53.00 -18.90 65.96
CA ILE A 607 -51.85 -18.39 66.73
C ILE A 607 -52.34 -17.46 67.87
N THR A 608 -53.36 -16.64 67.60
CA THR A 608 -53.92 -15.73 68.61
C THR A 608 -54.68 -16.48 69.71
N LYS A 609 -55.37 -17.59 69.37
CA LYS A 609 -56.00 -18.49 70.35
C LYS A 609 -55.00 -19.32 71.18
N ARG A 610 -53.80 -19.62 70.66
CA ARG A 610 -52.74 -20.31 71.42
C ARG A 610 -51.91 -19.41 72.34
N ARG A 611 -51.96 -18.08 72.19
CA ARG A 611 -51.33 -17.12 73.11
C ARG A 611 -52.25 -16.67 74.27
N LYS A 612 -53.50 -17.12 74.32
CA LYS A 612 -54.48 -16.85 75.38
C LYS A 612 -54.94 -18.12 76.12
N LYS A 613 -54.12 -19.18 76.13
CA LYS A 613 -54.35 -20.38 76.94
C LYS A 613 -53.06 -20.85 77.57
#